data_AF-A0AAV4IEN1-F1
#
_entry.id   AF-A0AAV4IEN1-F1
#
_cell.length_a   1.000
_cell.length_b   1.000
_cell.length_c   1.000
_cell.angle_alpha   90.00
_cell.angle_beta   90.00
_cell.angle_gamma   90.00
#
_symmetry.space_group_name_H-M   'P 1'
#
loop_
_entity.id
_entity.type
_entity.pdbx_description
1 polymer ?
#
loop_
_entity_poly.entity_id
_entity_poly.type
_entity_poly.pdbx_seq_one_letter_code
_entity_poly.pdbx_strand_id
1 'polypeptide(L)'
;MRGAKIITLFKNKGDRTRISLLSAVGKAFARVVLNRLQQVADRVNPESQSGFRAKRSTVDMVFSTRQLQEKCRQQRRPLSRSFT
;
A
#
# COMPACT_ATOMS: atom_id res chain seq x y z
N MET A 1 -10.61 3.54 -21.74
CA MET A 1 -11.19 2.37 -21.05
C MET A 1 -12.71 2.35 -21.22
N ARG A 2 -13.21 1.80 -22.33
CA ARG A 2 -14.66 1.57 -22.53
C ARG A 2 -15.00 0.26 -21.81
N GLY A 3 -15.86 0.30 -20.78
CA GLY A 3 -16.35 -0.91 -20.09
C GLY A 3 -16.17 -0.99 -18.56
N ALA A 4 -15.74 0.08 -17.89
CA ALA A 4 -15.72 0.14 -16.42
C ALA A 4 -16.94 0.94 -15.90
N LYS A 5 -17.67 0.36 -14.93
CA LYS A 5 -18.81 1.04 -14.28
C LYS A 5 -18.32 1.77 -13.03
N ILE A 6 -18.45 3.09 -13.00
CA ILE A 6 -18.09 3.88 -11.83
C ILE A 6 -19.26 3.83 -10.84
N ILE A 7 -18.97 3.47 -9.59
CA ILE A 7 -19.94 3.47 -8.49
C ILE A 7 -19.38 4.26 -7.31
N THR A 8 -20.28 4.83 -6.51
CA THR A 8 -19.92 5.50 -5.25
C THR A 8 -20.15 4.52 -4.11
N LEU A 9 -19.11 4.27 -3.32
CA LEU A 9 -19.19 3.57 -2.05
C LEU A 9 -19.26 4.58 -0.92
N PHE A 10 -20.06 4.27 0.09
CA PHE A 10 -20.13 5.03 1.33
C PHE A 10 -19.27 4.33 2.37
N LYS A 11 -18.28 5.04 2.92
CA LYS A 11 -17.35 4.53 3.91
C LYS A 11 -17.52 5.32 5.22
N ASN A 12 -17.61 4.61 6.34
CA ASN A 12 -17.72 5.20 7.68
C ASN A 12 -18.88 6.23 7.81
N LYS A 13 -18.70 7.24 8.68
CA LYS A 13 -19.64 8.32 9.02
C LYS A 13 -19.84 9.34 7.86
N GLY A 14 -20.17 8.86 6.66
CA GLY A 14 -20.62 9.69 5.55
C GLY A 14 -19.58 10.02 4.47
N ASP A 15 -18.37 9.45 4.54
CA ASP A 15 -17.37 9.65 3.49
C ASP A 15 -17.74 8.87 2.22
N ARG A 16 -17.49 9.45 1.05
CA ARG A 16 -17.90 8.91 -0.26
C ARG A 16 -16.67 8.66 -1.11
N THR A 17 -16.40 7.39 -1.41
CA THR A 17 -15.29 7.00 -2.29
C THR A 17 -15.85 6.47 -3.61
N ARG A 18 -15.35 6.96 -4.74
CA ARG A 18 -15.71 6.42 -6.06
C ARG A 18 -14.78 5.28 -6.44
N ILE A 19 -15.34 4.15 -6.87
CA ILE A 19 -14.57 3.02 -7.41
C ILE A 19 -15.01 2.67 -8.82
N SER A 20 -14.10 2.08 -9.60
CA SER A 20 -14.40 1.57 -10.94
C SER A 20 -14.51 0.06 -10.92
N LEU A 21 -15.67 -0.47 -11.31
CA LEU A 21 -15.90 -1.90 -11.47
C LEU A 21 -15.57 -2.32 -12.89
N LEU A 22 -14.53 -3.14 -13.03
CA LEU A 22 -14.16 -3.78 -14.28
C LEU A 22 -15.02 -5.03 -14.52
N SER A 23 -15.28 -5.35 -15.79
CA SER A 23 -15.86 -6.64 -16.19
C SER A 23 -14.96 -7.82 -15.78
N ALA A 24 -15.49 -9.05 -15.79
CA ALA A 24 -14.70 -10.24 -15.47
C ALA A 24 -13.43 -10.35 -16.33
N VAL A 25 -13.57 -10.14 -17.65
CA VAL A 25 -12.45 -10.11 -18.60
C VAL A 25 -11.47 -8.99 -18.25
N GLY A 26 -11.97 -7.80 -17.92
CA GLY A 26 -11.12 -6.66 -17.51
C GLY A 26 -10.32 -6.94 -16.24
N LYS A 27 -10.92 -7.63 -15.25
CA LYS A 27 -10.22 -8.06 -14.03
C LYS A 27 -9.16 -9.12 -14.33
N ALA A 28 -9.47 -10.09 -15.19
CA ALA A 28 -8.51 -11.12 -15.61
C ALA A 28 -7.29 -10.49 -16.30
N PHE A 29 -7.52 -9.58 -17.24
CA PHE A 29 -6.45 -8.84 -17.91
C PHE A 29 -5.62 -8.01 -16.93
N ALA A 30 -6.28 -7.23 -16.05
CA ALA A 30 -5.60 -6.45 -15.02
C ALA A 30 -4.74 -7.33 -14.09
N ARG A 31 -5.21 -8.54 -13.77
CA ARG A 31 -4.47 -9.52 -12.95
C ARG A 31 -3.20 -10.01 -13.66
N VAL A 32 -3.26 -10.28 -14.96
CA VAL A 32 -2.08 -10.66 -15.76
C VAL A 32 -1.05 -9.54 -15.76
N VAL A 33 -1.48 -8.29 -15.99
CA VAL A 33 -0.60 -7.11 -15.95
C VAL A 33 0.01 -6.94 -14.56
N LEU A 34 -0.80 -7.02 -13.50
CA LEU A 34 -0.33 -6.91 -12.12
C LEU A 34 0.74 -7.96 -11.79
N ASN A 35 0.54 -9.22 -12.17
CA ASN A 35 1.50 -10.29 -11.90
C ASN A 35 2.86 -10.03 -12.57
N ARG A 36 2.87 -9.43 -13.77
CA ARG A 36 4.11 -9.03 -14.46
C ARG A 36 4.78 -7.86 -13.76
N LEU A 37 4.01 -6.85 -13.37
CA LEU A 37 4.52 -5.69 -12.64
C LEU A 37 5.06 -6.06 -11.25
N GLN A 38 4.47 -7.04 -10.57
CA GLN A 38 4.93 -7.47 -9.25
C GLN A 38 6.40 -7.92 -9.27
N GLN A 39 6.82 -8.62 -10.33
CA GLN A 39 8.21 -9.08 -10.47
C GLN A 39 9.21 -7.92 -10.55
N VAL A 40 8.80 -6.80 -11.14
CA VAL A 40 9.62 -5.58 -11.22
C VAL A 40 9.53 -4.80 -9.90
N ALA A 41 8.31 -4.67 -9.36
CA ALA A 41 8.05 -3.95 -8.12
C ALA A 41 8.82 -4.54 -6.93
N ASP A 42 9.00 -5.87 -6.87
CA ASP A 42 9.78 -6.51 -5.79
C ASP A 42 11.26 -6.11 -5.80
N ARG A 43 11.81 -5.72 -6.96
CA ARG A 43 13.19 -5.23 -7.12
C ARG A 43 13.31 -3.73 -6.89
N VAL A 44 12.26 -2.97 -7.25
CA VAL A 44 12.27 -1.49 -7.21
C VAL A 44 11.79 -0.95 -5.86
N ASN A 45 10.88 -1.65 -5.17
CA ASN A 45 10.30 -1.18 -3.93
C ASN A 45 11.33 -1.18 -2.79
N PRO A 46 11.46 -0.06 -2.06
CA PRO A 46 12.33 -0.01 -0.89
C PRO A 46 11.85 -0.98 0.18
N GLU A 47 12.77 -1.44 1.03
CA GLU A 47 12.42 -2.38 2.10
C GLU A 47 11.41 -1.79 3.10
N SER A 48 11.47 -0.49 3.34
CA SER A 48 10.52 0.25 4.17
C SER A 48 9.08 0.19 3.66
N GLN A 49 8.85 -0.13 2.38
CA GLN A 49 7.53 -0.27 1.80
C GLN A 49 6.95 -1.67 2.07
N SER A 50 6.02 -1.76 3.02
CA SER A 50 5.25 -2.98 3.32
C SER A 50 3.90 -3.05 2.62
N GLY A 51 3.30 -1.90 2.30
CA GLY A 51 1.99 -1.82 1.67
C GLY A 51 1.97 -2.45 0.28
N PHE A 52 0.90 -3.19 -0.03
CA PHE A 52 0.69 -3.83 -1.33
C PHE A 52 1.82 -4.77 -1.78
N ARG A 53 2.62 -5.29 -0.84
CA ARG A 53 3.74 -6.19 -1.12
C ARG A 53 3.48 -7.59 -0.56
N ALA A 54 3.78 -8.61 -1.34
CA ALA A 54 3.65 -9.98 -0.89
C ALA A 54 4.54 -10.25 0.33
N LYS A 55 4.05 -11.05 1.30
CA LYS A 55 4.76 -11.43 2.54
C LYS A 55 5.08 -10.27 3.49
N ARG A 56 4.55 -9.07 3.27
CA ARG A 56 4.64 -7.93 4.18
C ARG A 56 3.25 -7.50 4.61
N SER A 57 3.16 -7.03 5.85
CA SER A 57 1.92 -6.62 6.49
C SER A 57 2.04 -5.24 7.11
N THR A 58 0.89 -4.66 7.50
CA THR A 58 0.87 -3.44 8.30
C THR A 58 1.54 -3.65 9.67
N VAL A 59 1.49 -4.87 10.21
CA VAL A 59 2.11 -5.22 11.49
C VAL A 59 3.63 -5.06 11.42
N ASP A 60 4.26 -5.52 10.34
CA ASP A 60 5.70 -5.40 10.15
C ASP A 60 6.15 -3.94 10.18
N MET A 61 5.40 -3.06 9.50
CA MET A 61 5.69 -1.63 9.47
C MET A 61 5.47 -0.96 10.83
N VAL A 62 4.39 -1.30 11.54
CA VAL A 62 4.16 -0.79 12.91
C VAL A 62 5.30 -1.22 13.83
N PHE A 63 5.75 -2.47 13.74
CA PHE A 63 6.89 -2.96 14.51
C PHE A 63 8.17 -2.18 14.20
N SER A 64 8.52 -2.03 12.91
CA SER A 64 9.69 -1.25 12.50
C SER A 64 9.64 0.20 13.00
N THR A 65 8.49 0.86 12.90
CA THR A 65 8.30 2.23 13.39
C THR A 65 8.46 2.34 14.91
N ARG A 66 7.96 1.36 15.67
CA ARG A 66 8.15 1.32 17.14
C ARG A 66 9.62 1.14 17.52
N GLN A 67 10.33 0.25 16.83
CA GLN A 67 11.77 0.06 17.05
C GLN A 67 12.55 1.35 16.74
N LEU A 68 12.18 2.07 15.68
CA LEU A 68 12.77 3.35 15.34
C LEU A 68 12.52 4.40 16.43
N GLN A 69 11.28 4.46 16.93
CA GLN A 69 10.88 5.36 18.01
C GLN A 69 11.69 5.14 19.30
N GLU A 70 11.84 3.88 19.74
CA GLU A 70 12.62 3.56 20.93
C GLU A 70 14.11 3.91 20.78
N LYS A 71 14.71 3.64 19.61
CA LYS A 71 16.11 4.03 19.34
C LYS A 71 16.31 5.55 19.36
N CYS A 72 15.39 6.32 18.78
CA CYS A 72 15.46 7.78 18.82
C CYS A 72 15.38 8.31 20.26
N ARG A 73 14.50 7.72 21.07
CA ARG A 73 14.35 8.04 22.49
C ARG A 73 15.64 7.77 23.27
N GLN A 74 16.27 6.62 23.05
CA GLN A 74 17.55 6.26 23.69
C GLN A 74 18.68 7.22 23.30
N GLN A 75 18.75 7.64 22.04
CA GLN A 75 19.80 8.51 21.54
C GLN A 75 19.53 10.02 21.77
N ARG A 76 18.40 10.38 22.39
CA ARG A 76 17.93 11.77 22.53
C ARG A 76 17.91 12.54 21.19
N ARG A 77 17.57 11.85 20.10
CA ARG A 77 17.44 12.46 18.77
C ARG A 77 15.96 12.65 18.42
N PRO A 78 15.60 13.74 17.72
CA PRO A 78 14.23 13.95 17.29
C PRO A 78 13.82 12.89 16.27
N LEU A 79 12.67 12.26 16.49
CA LEU A 79 12.14 11.20 15.63
C LEU A 79 11.91 11.67 14.18
N SER A 80 11.61 12.96 13.98
CA SER A 80 11.40 13.56 12.66
C SER A 80 12.61 13.41 11.73
N ARG A 81 13.82 13.37 12.28
CA ARG A 81 15.07 13.20 11.51
C ARG A 81 15.26 11.79 10.96
N SER A 82 14.47 10.82 11.45
CA SER A 82 14.56 9.41 11.05
C SER A 82 13.56 9.02 9.96
N PHE A 83 12.65 9.92 9.58
CA PHE A 83 11.65 9.72 8.52
C PHE A 83 11.99 10.48 7.22
N THR A 84 13.23 10.94 7.07
CA THR A 84 13.77 11.59 5.86
C THR A 84 14.44 10.56 4.97
#